data_AF-A0A5F9DT68-F1
#
_entry.id   AF-A0A5F9DT68-F1
#
_cell.length_a   1.000
_cell.length_b   1.000
_cell.length_c   1.000
_cell.angle_alpha   90.00
_cell.angle_beta   90.00
_cell.angle_gamma   90.00
#
_symmetry.space_group_name_H-M   'P 1'
#
loop_
_entity.id
_entity.type
_entity.pdbx_description
1 polymer ?
#
loop_
_entity_poly.entity_id
_entity_poly.type
_entity_poly.pdbx_seq_one_letter_code
_entity_poly.pdbx_strand_id
1 'polypeptide(L)'
;MNRINKNVILALLTLASSAFLLFQLYYYKHYLSAKNGAALSKSKGSRIGFDSSQWRAVKKFIMLTSSQNVPVFLIDPLILELINKNFEHIKNTSHGSTSECKFFCVPRDFTAFALQYHLWKNEEGWFQIAENMGFQCLKIESKDPRLDGIDSLSGTEIPLHYICKLATHAIHLVVFHERSGNYLWHGHLRLKGHIDRKFVPFRRLQFGRYPGAFDRPELQQVTVDGLEVLIPKDPVHFLEEIPHSRFIECRYKEARAFFQQYLDENTVEAMAFRKNAKELLQLAAKTLNNLGVRFWLSSGTCLGWYRQCNVIPYSKDVDLGIFIEDYKSDIILAFQDAGLQLKHKFGKVEDSLELSFHGKEDVKLDIFFFYEETDHMWNGGTQAKTGKKFKYLFPKFTLCWTEFADMKVRVPCETIEYIEANYGAAAVAWKNPVSSWFTAMLHCFGGGILSCILLAEPPLRFLANHTNILLASSIWYIIFFCPYDLVSQGYSFLPVQLLAAGMKEVTRTWKIVGGITHANSYYKNGWLVMIVIGWARGAGGTIVTNFEQLIKGYWKPESEEEWLKMT
;
A
#
# COMPACT_ATOMS: atom_id res chain seq x y z
N MET A 1 50.54 -23.39 21.03
CA MET A 1 49.90 -22.41 20.12
C MET A 1 49.63 -21.13 20.90
N ASN A 2 50.35 -20.04 20.59
CA ASN A 2 50.24 -18.76 21.29
C ASN A 2 48.84 -18.15 21.12
N ARG A 3 48.18 -17.79 22.24
CA ARG A 3 46.92 -17.04 22.25
C ARG A 3 47.16 -15.67 21.62
N ILE A 4 46.62 -15.47 20.43
CA ILE A 4 46.67 -14.18 19.74
C ILE A 4 45.90 -13.16 20.58
N ASN A 5 46.56 -12.04 20.91
CA ASN A 5 46.02 -10.98 21.74
C ASN A 5 44.82 -10.33 21.03
N LYS A 6 43.64 -10.38 21.66
CA LYS A 6 42.37 -9.85 21.12
C LYS A 6 42.47 -8.37 20.73
N ASN A 7 43.32 -7.60 21.40
CA ASN A 7 43.55 -6.19 21.08
C ASN A 7 44.28 -6.00 19.75
N VAL A 8 45.15 -6.94 19.37
CA VAL A 8 45.87 -6.92 18.08
C VAL A 8 44.91 -7.27 16.95
N ILE A 9 43.99 -8.20 17.17
CA ILE A 9 42.93 -8.55 16.19
C ILE A 9 41.99 -7.37 16.00
N LEU A 10 41.56 -6.71 17.09
CA LEU A 10 40.69 -5.53 17.00
C LEU A 10 41.38 -4.38 16.27
N ALA A 11 42.66 -4.12 16.54
CA ALA A 11 43.45 -3.11 15.85
C ALA A 11 43.63 -3.43 14.36
N LEU A 12 43.85 -4.69 13.99
CA LEU A 12 43.93 -5.13 12.59
C LEU A 12 42.58 -4.98 11.87
N LEU A 13 41.47 -5.31 12.53
CA LEU A 13 40.13 -5.18 11.96
C LEU A 13 39.72 -3.71 11.78
N THR A 14 40.06 -2.82 12.72
CA THR A 14 39.78 -1.39 12.58
C THR A 14 40.66 -0.73 11.53
N LEU A 15 41.93 -1.11 11.41
CA LEU A 15 42.82 -0.68 10.33
C LEU A 15 42.32 -1.17 8.96
N ALA A 16 41.94 -2.45 8.85
CA ALA A 16 41.40 -3.00 7.61
C ALA A 16 40.08 -2.34 7.20
N SER A 17 39.17 -2.11 8.16
CA SER A 17 37.89 -1.44 7.92
C SER A 17 38.09 0.02 7.50
N SER A 18 39.02 0.72 8.14
CA SER A 18 39.37 2.12 7.81
C SER A 18 40.05 2.23 6.44
N ALA A 19 40.94 1.30 6.10
CA ALA A 19 41.56 1.22 4.77
C ALA A 19 40.52 0.90 3.69
N PHE A 20 39.55 0.03 3.98
CA PHE A 20 38.46 -0.30 3.07
C PHE A 20 37.51 0.88 2.85
N LEU A 21 37.18 1.63 3.91
CA LEU A 21 36.40 2.86 3.80
C LEU A 21 37.12 3.92 2.95
N LEU A 22 38.44 4.10 3.17
CA LEU A 22 39.26 5.01 2.38
C LEU A 22 39.33 4.57 0.91
N PHE A 23 39.43 3.28 0.64
CA PHE A 23 39.37 2.73 -0.71
C PHE A 23 38.00 2.96 -1.36
N GLN A 24 36.90 2.75 -0.63
CA GLN A 24 35.54 3.03 -1.10
C GLN A 24 35.34 4.52 -1.40
N LEU A 25 35.86 5.42 -0.56
CA LEU A 25 35.82 6.87 -0.79
C LEU A 25 36.69 7.30 -1.97
N TYR A 26 37.87 6.70 -2.12
CA TYR A 26 38.76 6.92 -3.27
C TYR A 26 38.11 6.42 -4.57
N TYR A 27 37.54 5.22 -4.57
CA TYR A 27 36.81 4.64 -5.71
C TYR A 27 35.56 5.46 -6.04
N TYR A 28 34.83 5.94 -5.04
CA TYR A 28 33.70 6.85 -5.23
C TYR A 28 34.16 8.15 -5.89
N LYS A 29 35.24 8.77 -5.40
CA LYS A 29 35.75 10.06 -5.91
C LYS A 29 36.38 9.96 -7.30
N HIS A 30 37.10 8.87 -7.61
CA HIS A 30 37.83 8.77 -8.88
C HIS A 30 37.11 7.97 -9.96
N TYR A 31 36.27 7.00 -9.61
CA TYR A 31 35.64 6.09 -10.57
C TYR A 31 34.13 6.34 -10.72
N LEU A 32 33.40 6.54 -9.62
CA LEU A 32 31.96 6.83 -9.69
C LEU A 32 31.67 8.31 -9.92
N SER A 33 32.40 9.22 -9.26
CA SER A 33 32.26 10.66 -9.45
C SER A 33 32.77 11.12 -10.82
N ALA A 34 33.74 10.43 -11.44
CA ALA A 34 34.11 10.70 -12.83
C ALA A 34 33.04 10.22 -13.85
N LYS A 35 32.22 9.22 -13.48
CA LYS A 35 31.11 8.70 -14.32
C LYS A 35 29.76 9.40 -14.08
N ASN A 36 29.55 9.92 -12.87
CA ASN A 36 28.37 10.69 -12.48
C ASN A 36 28.62 12.21 -12.43
N GLY A 37 29.85 12.64 -12.68
CA GLY A 37 30.31 14.04 -12.62
C GLY A 37 30.30 14.75 -13.97
N ALA A 38 29.39 14.38 -14.85
CA ALA A 38 29.01 15.18 -16.02
C ALA A 38 27.51 15.54 -15.95
N ALA A 39 27.03 15.95 -14.78
CA ALA A 39 25.69 16.54 -14.63
C ALA A 39 25.56 17.48 -13.41
N LEU A 40 26.63 18.15 -13.01
CA LEU A 40 26.52 19.33 -12.15
C LEU A 40 27.51 20.40 -12.63
N SER A 41 27.25 20.89 -13.84
CA SER A 41 27.85 22.14 -14.29
C SER A 41 27.40 23.24 -13.34
N LYS A 42 28.36 23.85 -12.63
CA LYS A 42 28.19 25.21 -12.13
C LYS A 42 27.70 26.05 -13.31
N SER A 43 26.42 26.39 -13.29
CA SER A 43 25.82 27.36 -14.20
C SER A 43 26.54 28.69 -14.03
N LYS A 44 27.61 28.88 -14.81
CA LYS A 44 27.94 30.19 -15.35
C LYS A 44 26.77 30.50 -16.28
N GLY A 45 26.06 31.59 -15.97
CA GLY A 45 24.87 32.05 -16.70
C GLY A 45 25.11 32.04 -18.21
N SER A 46 24.65 30.97 -18.84
CA SER A 46 24.35 30.94 -20.26
C SER A 46 22.89 31.32 -20.35
N ARG A 47 22.60 32.46 -20.99
CA ARG A 47 21.24 32.88 -21.33
C ARG A 47 20.58 31.80 -22.18
N ILE A 48 19.88 30.85 -21.55
CA ILE A 48 19.01 29.91 -22.23
C ILE A 48 17.76 30.73 -22.57
N GLY A 49 17.75 31.28 -23.78
CA GLY A 49 16.55 31.89 -24.35
C GLY A 49 15.40 30.88 -24.39
N PHE A 50 14.20 31.36 -24.68
CA PHE A 50 12.91 30.65 -24.75
C PHE A 50 12.83 29.45 -25.74
N ASP A 51 13.94 28.80 -26.09
CA ASP A 51 14.04 27.88 -27.23
C ASP A 51 14.32 26.41 -26.85
N SER A 52 14.19 26.05 -25.57
CA SER A 52 14.25 24.63 -25.16
C SER A 52 13.10 23.82 -25.78
N SER A 53 13.37 22.55 -26.15
CA SER A 53 12.34 21.67 -26.72
C SER A 53 11.17 21.43 -25.75
N GLN A 54 11.45 21.43 -24.44
CA GLN A 54 10.46 21.26 -23.37
C GLN A 54 9.49 22.44 -23.32
N TRP A 55 10.01 23.67 -23.21
CA TRP A 55 9.17 24.87 -23.17
C TRP A 55 8.32 24.99 -24.45
N ARG A 56 8.88 24.67 -25.63
CA ARG A 56 8.14 24.69 -26.90
C ARG A 56 6.98 23.69 -26.90
N ALA A 57 7.19 22.49 -26.36
CA ALA A 57 6.13 21.48 -26.21
C ALA A 57 5.02 21.95 -25.25
N VAL A 58 5.39 22.46 -24.08
CA VAL A 58 4.42 22.99 -23.10
C VAL A 58 3.64 24.17 -23.68
N LYS A 59 4.31 25.12 -24.35
CA LYS A 59 3.65 26.26 -25.01
C LYS A 59 2.64 25.80 -26.06
N LYS A 60 3.03 24.89 -26.97
CA LYS A 60 2.11 24.35 -27.98
C LYS A 60 0.92 23.62 -27.34
N PHE A 61 1.16 22.87 -26.27
CA PHE A 61 0.10 22.17 -25.55
C PHE A 61 -0.88 23.13 -24.88
N ILE A 62 -0.41 24.17 -24.20
CA ILE A 62 -1.29 25.19 -23.59
C ILE A 62 -2.08 25.95 -24.67
N MET A 63 -1.44 26.29 -25.80
CA MET A 63 -2.15 26.89 -26.93
C MET A 63 -3.24 25.97 -27.49
N LEU A 64 -2.94 24.68 -27.63
CA LEU A 64 -3.90 23.66 -28.07
C LEU A 64 -5.11 23.60 -27.12
N THR A 65 -4.88 23.41 -25.82
CA THR A 65 -5.97 23.26 -24.84
C THR A 65 -6.78 24.55 -24.69
N SER A 66 -6.13 25.71 -24.70
CA SER A 66 -6.79 27.02 -24.67
C SER A 66 -7.67 27.24 -25.92
N SER A 67 -7.16 26.94 -27.12
CA SER A 67 -7.92 27.11 -28.37
C SER A 67 -9.17 26.22 -28.46
N GLN A 68 -9.16 25.09 -27.75
CA GLN A 68 -10.27 24.14 -27.71
C GLN A 68 -11.13 24.28 -26.45
N ASN A 69 -10.90 25.32 -25.63
CA ASN A 69 -11.57 25.53 -24.34
C ASN A 69 -11.53 24.28 -23.42
N VAL A 70 -10.41 23.56 -23.42
CA VAL A 70 -10.17 22.40 -22.54
C VAL A 70 -9.44 22.91 -21.29
N PRO A 71 -10.11 23.01 -20.12
CA PRO A 71 -9.47 23.50 -18.92
C PRO A 71 -8.51 22.43 -18.37
N VAL A 72 -7.22 22.73 -18.43
CA VAL A 72 -6.16 21.91 -17.85
C VAL A 72 -5.44 22.69 -16.76
N PHE A 73 -5.01 22.00 -15.72
CA PHE A 73 -4.22 22.58 -14.63
C PHE A 73 -2.95 21.79 -14.39
N LEU A 74 -1.89 22.47 -13.97
CA LEU A 74 -0.58 21.88 -13.75
C LEU A 74 -0.58 21.05 -12.46
N ILE A 75 -0.08 19.81 -12.55
CA ILE A 75 0.07 18.89 -11.41
C ILE A 75 1.49 18.33 -11.28
N ASP A 76 2.44 18.80 -12.10
CA ASP A 76 3.84 18.39 -12.03
C ASP A 76 4.44 18.79 -10.67
N PRO A 77 4.81 17.83 -9.80
CA PRO A 77 5.23 18.11 -8.44
C PRO A 77 6.48 18.97 -8.38
N LEU A 78 7.42 18.77 -9.31
CA LEU A 78 8.67 19.54 -9.35
C LEU A 78 8.42 20.98 -9.77
N ILE A 79 7.52 21.20 -10.74
CA ILE A 79 7.18 22.57 -11.15
C ILE A 79 6.37 23.27 -10.05
N LEU A 80 5.39 22.60 -9.46
CA LEU A 80 4.59 23.16 -8.36
C LEU A 80 5.47 23.51 -7.15
N GLU A 81 6.44 22.66 -6.80
CA GLU A 81 7.38 22.97 -5.71
C GLU A 81 8.25 24.19 -6.02
N LEU A 82 8.74 24.32 -7.26
CA LEU A 82 9.51 25.48 -7.70
C LEU A 82 8.67 26.76 -7.74
N ILE A 83 7.41 26.66 -8.20
CA ILE A 83 6.45 27.78 -8.20
C ILE A 83 6.19 28.22 -6.76
N ASN A 84 5.94 27.28 -5.85
CA ASN A 84 5.69 27.58 -4.45
C ASN A 84 6.86 28.31 -3.79
N LYS A 85 8.10 27.87 -4.04
CA LYS A 85 9.33 28.53 -3.53
C LYS A 85 9.52 29.95 -4.08
N ASN A 86 8.94 30.28 -5.24
CA ASN A 86 9.12 31.57 -5.92
C ASN A 86 7.81 32.34 -6.08
N PHE A 87 6.78 32.02 -5.31
CA PHE A 87 5.41 32.45 -5.58
C PHE A 87 5.23 33.98 -5.55
N GLU A 88 5.88 34.65 -4.58
CA GLU A 88 5.88 36.11 -4.47
C GLU A 88 6.55 36.80 -5.66
N HIS A 89 7.63 36.21 -6.19
CA HIS A 89 8.26 36.72 -7.41
C HIS A 89 7.34 36.54 -8.62
N ILE A 90 6.63 35.42 -8.73
CA ILE A 90 5.71 35.14 -9.85
C ILE A 90 4.56 36.15 -9.88
N LYS A 91 3.95 36.48 -8.73
CA LYS A 91 2.90 37.53 -8.64
C LYS A 91 3.39 38.90 -9.10
N ASN A 92 4.62 39.26 -8.71
CA ASN A 92 5.20 40.58 -8.97
C ASN A 92 5.79 40.75 -10.38
N THR A 93 6.04 39.67 -11.13
CA THR A 93 6.64 39.72 -12.48
C THR A 93 5.59 39.88 -13.59
N SER A 94 4.33 40.17 -13.23
CA SER A 94 3.19 40.27 -14.15
C SER A 94 3.35 41.30 -15.28
N HIS A 95 4.36 42.19 -15.25
CA HIS A 95 4.59 43.20 -16.29
C HIS A 95 6.06 43.45 -16.72
N GLY A 96 6.98 42.50 -16.56
CA GLY A 96 8.41 42.68 -16.90
C GLY A 96 8.93 41.77 -18.01
N SER A 97 9.55 42.37 -19.05
CA SER A 97 10.31 41.74 -20.15
C SER A 97 10.94 40.37 -19.81
N THR A 98 10.31 39.30 -20.26
CA THR A 98 10.74 37.92 -20.02
C THR A 98 11.80 37.53 -21.07
N SER A 99 13.08 37.53 -20.67
CA SER A 99 14.18 37.01 -21.51
C SER A 99 14.76 35.67 -21.01
N GLU A 100 14.34 35.19 -19.84
CA GLU A 100 14.81 33.94 -19.23
C GLU A 100 13.64 33.06 -18.79
N CYS A 101 13.58 31.83 -19.31
CA CYS A 101 12.70 30.79 -18.81
C CYS A 101 13.34 30.11 -17.58
N LYS A 102 12.55 29.84 -16.54
CA LYS A 102 13.03 29.29 -15.26
C LYS A 102 12.41 27.94 -14.90
N PHE A 103 11.20 27.62 -15.36
CA PHE A 103 10.42 26.47 -14.88
C PHE A 103 10.23 25.39 -15.96
N PHE A 104 9.62 25.71 -17.09
CA PHE A 104 9.24 24.74 -18.14
C PHE A 104 10.37 24.35 -19.09
N CYS A 105 11.48 25.09 -19.11
CA CYS A 105 12.68 24.78 -19.88
C CYS A 105 13.70 23.90 -19.13
N VAL A 106 13.45 23.61 -17.85
CA VAL A 106 14.31 22.71 -17.07
C VAL A 106 14.28 21.32 -17.73
N PRO A 107 15.44 20.74 -18.08
CA PRO A 107 15.51 19.45 -18.76
C PRO A 107 14.80 18.34 -18.00
N ARG A 108 13.78 17.75 -18.62
CA ARG A 108 12.97 16.66 -18.07
C ARG A 108 12.24 15.90 -19.19
N ASP A 109 11.89 14.64 -18.90
CA ASP A 109 11.16 13.78 -19.85
C ASP A 109 9.70 14.20 -20.01
N PHE A 110 9.06 14.60 -18.90
CA PHE A 110 7.61 14.85 -18.84
C PHE A 110 7.26 16.17 -18.16
N THR A 111 6.14 16.75 -18.57
CA THR A 111 5.39 17.75 -17.77
C THR A 111 3.98 17.22 -17.54
N ALA A 112 3.53 17.17 -16.28
CA ALA A 112 2.23 16.63 -15.92
C ALA A 112 1.14 17.72 -15.77
N PHE A 113 0.04 17.53 -16.48
CA PHE A 113 -1.19 18.31 -16.37
C PHE A 113 -2.36 17.41 -16.01
N ALA A 114 -3.41 18.00 -15.46
CA ALA A 114 -4.65 17.35 -15.13
C ALA A 114 -5.82 18.05 -15.82
N LEU A 115 -6.89 17.31 -16.04
CA LEU A 115 -8.19 17.85 -16.42
C LEU A 115 -9.29 17.12 -15.69
N GLN A 116 -10.44 17.77 -15.55
CA GLN A 116 -11.65 17.13 -15.05
C GLN A 116 -12.50 16.70 -16.24
N TYR A 117 -12.77 15.40 -16.37
CA TYR A 117 -13.33 14.82 -17.60
C TYR A 117 -14.68 15.43 -17.98
N HIS A 118 -15.54 15.75 -17.01
CA HIS A 118 -16.85 16.35 -17.23
C HIS A 118 -16.79 17.76 -17.87
N LEU A 119 -15.65 18.44 -17.79
CA LEU A 119 -15.43 19.75 -18.43
C LEU A 119 -14.98 19.63 -19.90
N TRP A 120 -14.62 18.43 -20.36
CA TRP A 120 -14.13 18.22 -21.71
C TRP A 120 -15.27 17.80 -22.66
N LYS A 121 -15.63 18.70 -23.59
CA LYS A 121 -16.78 18.53 -24.48
C LYS A 121 -16.49 17.82 -25.81
N ASN A 122 -15.31 18.02 -26.39
CA ASN A 122 -14.94 17.48 -27.71
C ASN A 122 -13.54 16.83 -27.66
N GLU A 123 -13.51 15.52 -27.42
CA GLU A 123 -12.27 14.75 -27.32
C GLU A 123 -11.66 14.44 -28.70
N GLU A 124 -12.46 13.95 -29.65
CA GLU A 124 -11.96 13.49 -30.96
C GLU A 124 -11.32 14.62 -31.78
N GLY A 125 -11.96 15.79 -31.82
CA GLY A 125 -11.41 16.95 -32.53
C GLY A 125 -10.09 17.45 -31.93
N TRP A 126 -9.88 17.24 -30.62
CA TRP A 126 -8.66 17.67 -29.94
C TRP A 126 -7.42 16.89 -30.42
N PHE A 127 -7.55 15.57 -30.62
CA PHE A 127 -6.44 14.73 -31.11
C PHE A 127 -6.01 15.10 -32.51
N GLN A 128 -6.96 15.33 -33.40
CA GLN A 128 -6.66 15.73 -34.77
C GLN A 128 -5.88 17.06 -34.81
N ILE A 129 -6.25 18.03 -33.97
CA ILE A 129 -5.54 19.31 -33.88
C ILE A 129 -4.17 19.12 -33.22
N ALA A 130 -4.05 18.28 -32.19
CA ALA A 130 -2.78 17.96 -31.56
C ALA A 130 -1.77 17.37 -32.56
N GLU A 131 -2.21 16.41 -33.38
CA GLU A 131 -1.42 15.80 -34.44
C GLU A 131 -0.99 16.82 -35.50
N ASN A 132 -1.91 17.68 -35.94
CA ASN A 132 -1.61 18.80 -36.85
C ASN A 132 -0.59 19.78 -36.26
N MET A 133 -0.54 19.93 -34.93
CA MET A 133 0.47 20.73 -34.23
C MET A 133 1.81 19.99 -34.02
N GLY A 134 1.89 18.73 -34.45
CA GLY A 134 3.08 17.87 -34.44
C GLY A 134 3.20 16.93 -33.24
N PHE A 135 2.17 16.85 -32.38
CA PHE A 135 2.18 15.89 -31.29
C PHE A 135 1.90 14.47 -31.79
N GLN A 136 2.60 13.51 -31.22
CA GLN A 136 2.17 12.11 -31.25
C GLN A 136 1.46 11.84 -29.94
N CYS A 137 0.19 11.47 -29.98
CA CYS A 137 -0.59 11.26 -28.77
C CYS A 137 -1.00 9.80 -28.59
N LEU A 138 -1.02 9.34 -27.34
CA LEU A 138 -1.50 8.04 -26.93
C LEU A 138 -2.65 8.23 -25.93
N LYS A 139 -3.81 7.63 -26.22
CA LYS A 139 -4.94 7.50 -25.30
C LYS A 139 -4.82 6.20 -24.53
N ILE A 140 -4.99 6.28 -23.21
CA ILE A 140 -4.99 5.14 -22.30
C ILE A 140 -6.33 5.11 -21.58
N GLU A 141 -7.06 4.03 -21.82
CA GLU A 141 -8.42 3.82 -21.32
C GLU A 141 -8.54 2.47 -20.60
N SER A 142 -9.51 2.38 -19.71
CA SER A 142 -9.87 1.14 -19.04
C SER A 142 -11.35 1.14 -18.69
N LYS A 143 -11.86 -0.01 -18.24
CA LYS A 143 -13.22 -0.12 -17.73
C LYS A 143 -13.44 0.86 -16.58
N ASP A 144 -14.61 1.48 -16.53
CA ASP A 144 -14.97 2.45 -15.50
C ASP A 144 -15.35 1.75 -14.18
N PRO A 145 -14.48 1.77 -13.16
CA PRO A 145 -14.78 1.12 -11.89
C PRO A 145 -15.83 1.87 -11.07
N ARG A 146 -16.18 3.12 -11.43
CA ARG A 146 -17.23 3.91 -10.73
C ARG A 146 -18.63 3.38 -11.00
N LEU A 147 -18.80 2.68 -12.11
CA LEU A 147 -20.06 2.09 -12.54
C LEU A 147 -20.16 0.61 -12.15
N ASP A 148 -19.11 0.07 -11.54
CA ASP A 148 -19.16 -1.26 -10.92
C ASP A 148 -19.98 -1.17 -9.63
N GLY A 149 -20.89 -2.12 -9.46
CA GLY A 149 -21.72 -2.28 -8.28
C GLY A 149 -21.99 -3.75 -7.99
N ILE A 150 -22.77 -3.99 -6.93
CA ILE A 150 -23.18 -5.36 -6.59
C ILE A 150 -23.97 -5.98 -7.76
N ASP A 151 -24.85 -5.21 -8.40
CA ASP A 151 -25.77 -5.71 -9.44
C ASP A 151 -25.23 -5.58 -10.88
N SER A 152 -24.26 -4.70 -11.14
CA SER A 152 -23.70 -4.46 -12.48
C SER A 152 -22.18 -4.43 -12.47
N LEU A 153 -21.53 -5.01 -13.50
CA LEU A 153 -20.14 -4.66 -13.82
C LEU A 153 -20.16 -3.81 -15.07
N SER A 154 -19.41 -2.72 -15.05
CA SER A 154 -19.27 -1.84 -16.19
C SER A 154 -18.43 -2.49 -17.28
N GLY A 155 -18.99 -2.50 -18.50
CA GLY A 155 -18.23 -2.73 -19.72
C GLY A 155 -17.68 -1.44 -20.33
N THR A 156 -18.13 -0.29 -19.84
CA THR A 156 -17.83 1.02 -20.41
C THR A 156 -16.36 1.38 -20.19
N GLU A 157 -15.63 1.64 -21.26
CA GLU A 157 -14.27 2.16 -21.17
C GLU A 157 -14.29 3.69 -21.03
N ILE A 158 -13.46 4.21 -20.13
CA ILE A 158 -13.24 5.64 -19.92
C ILE A 158 -11.76 5.99 -20.11
N PRO A 159 -11.45 7.19 -20.61
CA PRO A 159 -10.07 7.67 -20.65
C PRO A 159 -9.55 7.93 -19.25
N LEU A 160 -8.31 7.50 -19.01
CA LEU A 160 -7.62 7.65 -17.73
C LEU A 160 -6.38 8.55 -17.87
N HIS A 161 -5.64 8.39 -18.97
CA HIS A 161 -4.44 9.18 -19.23
C HIS A 161 -4.29 9.43 -20.72
N TYR A 162 -3.73 10.59 -21.05
CA TYR A 162 -3.21 10.87 -22.38
C TYR A 162 -1.73 11.22 -22.28
N ILE A 163 -0.96 10.77 -23.25
CA ILE A 163 0.46 11.09 -23.34
C ILE A 163 0.73 11.66 -24.72
N CYS A 164 1.08 12.94 -24.78
CA CYS A 164 1.34 13.64 -26.04
C CYS A 164 2.81 14.05 -26.12
N LYS A 165 3.55 13.44 -27.04
CA LYS A 165 4.98 13.64 -27.25
C LYS A 165 5.22 14.62 -28.39
N LEU A 166 6.10 15.59 -28.16
CA LEU A 166 6.63 16.48 -29.19
C LEU A 166 8.15 16.45 -29.14
N ALA A 167 8.78 15.99 -30.22
CA ALA A 167 10.22 15.75 -30.28
C ALA A 167 10.71 14.87 -29.11
N THR A 168 11.44 15.45 -28.15
CA THR A 168 12.05 14.74 -27.01
C THR A 168 11.28 14.89 -25.70
N HIS A 169 10.23 15.71 -25.64
CA HIS A 169 9.48 15.98 -24.42
C HIS A 169 8.04 15.48 -24.54
N ALA A 170 7.47 14.97 -23.44
CA ALA A 170 6.10 14.47 -23.42
C ALA A 170 5.25 15.20 -22.37
N ILE A 171 4.00 15.46 -22.73
CA ILE A 171 2.98 15.93 -21.82
C ILE A 171 2.21 14.74 -21.30
N HIS A 172 2.15 14.59 -19.97
CA HIS A 172 1.30 13.59 -19.32
C HIS A 172 0.02 14.28 -18.83
N LEU A 173 -1.10 13.99 -19.49
CA LEU A 173 -2.40 14.54 -19.13
C LEU A 173 -3.19 13.49 -18.34
N VAL A 174 -3.36 13.72 -17.04
CA VAL A 174 -4.09 12.85 -16.11
C VAL A 174 -5.56 13.23 -16.11
N VAL A 175 -6.43 12.26 -16.36
CA VAL A 175 -7.87 12.48 -16.40
C VAL A 175 -8.47 12.22 -15.02
N PHE A 176 -8.95 13.29 -14.40
CA PHE A 176 -9.69 13.22 -13.15
C PHE A 176 -11.18 13.09 -13.41
N HIS A 177 -11.79 12.22 -12.63
CA HIS A 177 -13.20 11.89 -12.65
C HIS A 177 -13.80 12.20 -11.29
N GLU A 178 -14.99 12.79 -11.26
CA GLU A 178 -15.71 13.03 -10.01
C GLU A 178 -16.35 11.74 -9.49
N ARG A 179 -16.46 11.65 -8.16
CA ARG A 179 -17.11 10.55 -7.44
C ARG A 179 -18.03 11.07 -6.34
N SER A 180 -18.93 10.19 -5.87
CA SER A 180 -20.04 10.51 -4.96
C SER A 180 -19.61 11.19 -3.66
N GLY A 181 -18.39 10.90 -3.17
CA GLY A 181 -17.83 11.52 -1.97
C GLY A 181 -17.28 12.94 -2.13
N ASN A 182 -17.56 13.64 -3.24
CA ASN A 182 -17.06 14.98 -3.55
C ASN A 182 -15.52 15.09 -3.59
N TYR A 183 -14.89 14.16 -4.31
CA TYR A 183 -13.44 14.12 -4.52
C TYR A 183 -13.11 13.81 -5.99
N LEU A 184 -11.86 14.03 -6.36
CA LEU A 184 -11.37 13.73 -7.70
C LEU A 184 -10.58 12.42 -7.69
N TRP A 185 -10.89 11.52 -8.63
CA TRP A 185 -10.23 10.24 -8.80
C TRP A 185 -9.54 10.14 -10.15
N HIS A 186 -8.35 9.57 -10.20
CA HIS A 186 -7.71 9.16 -11.46
C HIS A 186 -7.41 7.66 -11.44
N GLY A 187 -7.42 7.04 -12.62
CA GLY A 187 -7.20 5.60 -12.75
C GLY A 187 -5.73 5.17 -12.77
N HIS A 188 -5.54 3.85 -12.87
CA HIS A 188 -4.23 3.23 -13.10
C HIS A 188 -3.91 3.24 -14.60
N LEU A 189 -2.71 3.67 -14.94
CA LEU A 189 -2.13 3.52 -16.27
C LEU A 189 -1.69 2.07 -16.51
N ARG A 190 -2.56 1.26 -17.12
CA ARG A 190 -2.24 -0.10 -17.57
C ARG A 190 -2.09 -0.15 -19.08
N LEU A 191 -0.89 -0.46 -19.56
CA LEU A 191 -0.62 -0.57 -20.99
C LEU A 191 -1.24 -1.85 -21.56
N LYS A 192 -2.15 -1.69 -22.54
CA LYS A 192 -2.68 -2.79 -23.37
C LYS A 192 -1.53 -3.36 -24.24
N GLY A 193 -1.61 -4.63 -24.61
CA GLY A 193 -0.49 -5.37 -25.24
C GLY A 193 0.00 -4.83 -26.58
N HIS A 194 -0.83 -4.07 -27.31
CA HIS A 194 -0.49 -3.48 -28.60
C HIS A 194 0.25 -2.13 -28.51
N ILE A 195 0.36 -1.53 -27.32
CA ILE A 195 0.99 -0.22 -27.13
C ILE A 195 2.52 -0.37 -27.13
N ASP A 196 3.21 0.47 -27.92
CA ASP A 196 4.67 0.53 -27.90
C ASP A 196 5.19 1.05 -26.56
N ARG A 197 5.83 0.16 -25.79
CA ARG A 197 6.44 0.47 -24.49
C ARG A 197 7.65 1.41 -24.60
N LYS A 198 8.18 1.64 -25.80
CA LYS A 198 9.30 2.58 -26.07
C LYS A 198 8.82 3.98 -26.44
N PHE A 199 7.52 4.21 -26.57
CA PHE A 199 6.95 5.51 -26.92
C PHE A 199 7.49 6.64 -26.01
N VAL A 200 7.45 6.39 -24.69
CA VAL A 200 8.02 7.23 -23.63
C VAL A 200 8.55 6.34 -22.49
N PRO A 201 9.42 6.84 -21.59
CA PRO A 201 9.84 6.07 -20.41
C PRO A 201 8.73 6.01 -19.33
N PHE A 202 7.68 5.20 -19.56
CA PHE A 202 6.48 5.10 -18.71
C PHE A 202 6.75 4.91 -17.21
N ARG A 203 7.84 4.21 -16.84
CA ARG A 203 8.23 3.99 -15.43
C ARG A 203 8.63 5.28 -14.69
N ARG A 204 8.91 6.37 -15.42
CA ARG A 204 9.24 7.69 -14.87
C ARG A 204 8.04 8.63 -14.76
N LEU A 205 6.85 8.21 -15.18
CA LEU A 205 5.64 8.99 -14.97
C LEU A 205 5.35 9.09 -13.47
N GLN A 206 5.01 10.29 -13.02
CA GLN A 206 4.72 10.57 -11.61
C GLN A 206 3.33 10.07 -11.20
N PHE A 207 2.39 10.01 -12.16
CA PHE A 207 1.02 9.57 -11.94
C PHE A 207 0.72 8.28 -12.71
N GLY A 208 -0.30 7.54 -12.25
CA GLY A 208 -0.80 6.35 -12.94
C GLY A 208 -0.18 5.01 -12.50
N ARG A 209 0.82 4.99 -11.61
CA ARG A 209 1.33 3.74 -11.00
C ARG A 209 0.25 3.02 -10.17
N TYR A 210 -0.60 3.79 -9.50
CA TYR A 210 -1.79 3.34 -8.80
C TYR A 210 -2.94 4.31 -9.13
N PRO A 211 -4.21 3.90 -8.99
CA PRO A 211 -5.31 4.86 -8.91
C PRO A 211 -5.08 5.82 -7.74
N GLY A 212 -5.56 7.05 -7.88
CA GLY A 212 -5.38 8.09 -6.85
C GLY A 212 -6.66 8.86 -6.60
N ALA A 213 -6.85 9.31 -5.36
CA ALA A 213 -7.92 10.19 -4.94
C ALA A 213 -7.36 11.44 -4.26
N PHE A 214 -7.91 12.57 -4.63
CA PHE A 214 -7.50 13.90 -4.19
C PHE A 214 -8.72 14.71 -3.78
N ASP A 215 -8.56 15.58 -2.79
CA ASP A 215 -9.53 16.63 -2.55
C ASP A 215 -9.66 17.54 -3.78
N ARG A 216 -10.84 18.13 -3.96
CA ARG A 216 -11.09 19.00 -5.12
C ARG A 216 -10.31 20.30 -4.91
N PRO A 217 -9.27 20.60 -5.70
CA PRO A 217 -8.48 21.81 -5.50
C PRO A 217 -9.27 23.02 -6.04
N GLU A 218 -9.25 24.12 -5.29
CA GLU A 218 -9.52 25.42 -5.89
C GLU A 218 -8.37 25.76 -6.85
N LEU A 219 -8.69 26.26 -8.04
CA LEU A 219 -7.69 26.60 -9.06
C LEU A 219 -7.50 28.12 -9.14
N GLN A 220 -6.26 28.53 -9.41
CA GLN A 220 -5.91 29.92 -9.70
C GLN A 220 -5.08 29.99 -10.99
N GLN A 221 -5.26 31.06 -11.75
CA GLN A 221 -4.48 31.33 -12.95
C GLN A 221 -3.21 32.10 -12.58
N VAL A 222 -2.07 31.66 -13.12
CA VAL A 222 -0.77 32.31 -12.93
C VAL A 222 -0.02 32.38 -14.26
N THR A 223 0.87 33.36 -14.41
CA THR A 223 1.77 33.47 -15.56
C THR A 223 3.15 32.94 -15.19
N VAL A 224 3.55 31.83 -15.81
CA VAL A 224 4.84 31.16 -15.55
C VAL A 224 5.59 31.00 -16.87
N ASP A 225 6.82 31.51 -16.96
CA ASP A 225 7.62 31.56 -18.20
C ASP A 225 6.85 32.13 -19.40
N GLY A 226 6.05 33.18 -19.17
CA GLY A 226 5.24 33.83 -20.20
C GLY A 226 4.04 33.01 -20.69
N LEU A 227 3.69 31.91 -20.02
CA LEU A 227 2.53 31.07 -20.31
C LEU A 227 1.48 31.23 -19.20
N GLU A 228 0.22 31.39 -19.57
CA GLU A 228 -0.89 31.38 -18.62
C GLU A 228 -1.27 29.94 -18.28
N VAL A 229 -1.24 29.60 -17.00
CA VAL A 229 -1.44 28.22 -16.51
C VAL A 229 -2.35 28.23 -15.28
N LEU A 230 -3.27 27.28 -15.19
CA LEU A 230 -4.02 27.01 -13.97
C LEU A 230 -3.19 26.12 -13.04
N ILE A 231 -3.16 26.47 -11.76
CA ILE A 231 -2.51 25.69 -10.70
C ILE A 231 -3.47 25.54 -9.51
N PRO A 232 -3.27 24.53 -8.62
CA PRO A 232 -3.92 24.53 -7.31
C PRO A 232 -3.63 25.84 -6.56
N LYS A 233 -4.65 26.39 -5.90
CA LYS A 233 -4.54 27.60 -5.07
C LYS A 233 -3.66 27.38 -3.85
N ASP A 234 -3.67 26.15 -3.32
CA ASP A 234 -2.75 25.66 -2.32
C ASP A 234 -1.86 24.54 -2.91
N PRO A 235 -0.72 24.89 -3.53
CA PRO A 235 0.20 23.90 -4.06
C PRO A 235 0.80 23.00 -2.98
N VAL A 236 0.97 23.49 -1.75
CA VAL A 236 1.58 22.72 -0.65
C VAL A 236 0.66 21.57 -0.28
N HIS A 237 -0.62 21.85 -0.04
CA HIS A 237 -1.60 20.82 0.27
C HIS A 237 -1.70 19.77 -0.85
N PHE A 238 -1.78 20.21 -2.11
CA PHE A 238 -1.84 19.27 -3.24
C PHE A 238 -0.60 18.36 -3.30
N LEU A 239 0.60 18.91 -3.06
CA LEU A 239 1.85 18.13 -3.03
C LEU A 239 1.89 17.14 -1.87
N GLU A 240 1.37 17.51 -0.70
CA GLU A 240 1.25 16.64 0.48
C GLU A 240 0.27 15.48 0.25
N GLU A 241 -0.76 15.67 -0.56
CA GLU A 241 -1.72 14.60 -0.90
C GLU A 241 -1.11 13.51 -1.79
N ILE A 242 -0.19 13.84 -2.70
CA ILE A 242 0.37 12.90 -3.70
C ILE A 242 0.86 11.58 -3.08
N PRO A 243 1.75 11.55 -2.07
CA PRO A 243 2.23 10.29 -1.49
C PRO A 243 1.13 9.49 -0.78
N HIS A 244 0.03 10.14 -0.38
CA HIS A 244 -1.10 9.53 0.35
C HIS A 244 -2.34 9.35 -0.53
N SER A 245 -2.23 9.60 -1.84
CA SER A 245 -3.36 9.61 -2.77
C SER A 245 -3.85 8.22 -3.16
N ARG A 246 -3.05 7.16 -2.91
CA ARG A 246 -3.33 5.81 -3.40
C ARG A 246 -4.75 5.36 -3.08
N PHE A 247 -5.48 4.95 -4.12
CA PHE A 247 -6.87 4.54 -4.02
C PHE A 247 -7.03 3.05 -4.34
N ILE A 248 -7.86 2.37 -3.56
CA ILE A 248 -8.23 0.96 -3.73
C ILE A 248 -9.75 0.86 -3.88
N GLU A 249 -10.20 0.19 -4.94
CA GLU A 249 -11.62 -0.09 -5.15
C GLU A 249 -12.11 -1.18 -4.19
N CYS A 250 -13.41 -1.14 -3.90
CA CYS A 250 -14.04 -2.32 -3.36
C CYS A 250 -14.01 -3.48 -4.36
N ARG A 251 -13.99 -4.72 -3.83
CA ARG A 251 -13.98 -5.96 -4.61
C ARG A 251 -15.39 -6.35 -5.07
N TYR A 252 -16.01 -5.53 -5.91
CA TYR A 252 -17.40 -5.72 -6.35
C TYR A 252 -17.67 -7.10 -6.98
N LYS A 253 -16.72 -7.62 -7.77
CA LYS A 253 -16.84 -8.94 -8.37
C LYS A 253 -16.95 -10.05 -7.31
N GLU A 254 -16.13 -9.97 -6.27
CA GLU A 254 -16.13 -10.95 -5.19
C GLU A 254 -17.26 -10.73 -4.18
N ALA A 255 -17.66 -9.48 -3.95
CA ALA A 255 -18.86 -9.16 -3.19
C ALA A 255 -20.12 -9.73 -3.85
N ARG A 256 -20.24 -9.66 -5.18
CA ARG A 256 -21.33 -10.34 -5.91
C ARG A 256 -21.31 -11.85 -5.71
N ALA A 257 -20.15 -12.47 -5.85
CA ALA A 257 -20.01 -13.91 -5.61
C ALA A 257 -20.39 -14.28 -4.16
N PHE A 258 -20.06 -13.41 -3.19
CA PHE A 258 -20.50 -13.57 -1.81
C PHE A 258 -22.03 -13.52 -1.69
N PHE A 259 -22.71 -12.54 -2.29
CA PHE A 259 -24.19 -12.45 -2.22
C PHE A 259 -24.93 -13.55 -3.01
N GLN A 260 -24.28 -14.14 -4.02
CA GLN A 260 -24.82 -15.32 -4.69
C GLN A 260 -24.82 -16.57 -3.79
N GLN A 261 -23.87 -16.64 -2.85
CA GLN A 261 -23.74 -17.77 -1.92
C GLN A 261 -24.46 -17.54 -0.60
N TYR A 262 -24.47 -16.29 -0.11
CA TYR A 262 -25.07 -15.88 1.15
C TYR A 262 -26.13 -14.83 0.86
N LEU A 263 -27.40 -15.14 1.16
CA LEU A 263 -28.51 -14.22 0.95
C LEU A 263 -28.23 -12.87 1.62
N ASP A 264 -28.43 -11.80 0.86
CA ASP A 264 -28.36 -10.46 1.43
C ASP A 264 -29.55 -10.25 2.37
N GLU A 265 -29.26 -9.98 3.64
CA GLU A 265 -30.28 -9.76 4.64
C GLU A 265 -30.86 -8.36 4.49
N ASN A 266 -32.05 -8.29 3.91
CA ASN A 266 -32.79 -7.05 3.63
C ASN A 266 -34.05 -6.93 4.50
N THR A 267 -33.96 -7.38 5.75
CA THR A 267 -34.99 -7.13 6.76
C THR A 267 -35.08 -5.63 7.07
N VAL A 268 -36.21 -5.19 7.64
CA VAL A 268 -36.41 -3.78 7.99
C VAL A 268 -35.34 -3.33 8.98
N GLU A 269 -34.99 -4.20 9.92
CA GLU A 269 -33.96 -4.01 10.93
C GLU A 269 -32.57 -3.88 10.30
N ALA A 270 -32.22 -4.77 9.34
CA ALA A 270 -30.95 -4.71 8.63
C ALA A 270 -30.80 -3.43 7.80
N MET A 271 -31.86 -3.02 7.10
CA MET A 271 -31.86 -1.76 6.33
C MET A 271 -31.76 -0.54 7.24
N ALA A 272 -32.48 -0.54 8.37
CA ALA A 272 -32.40 0.52 9.37
C ALA A 272 -30.99 0.61 9.98
N PHE A 273 -30.37 -0.53 10.32
CA PHE A 273 -29.00 -0.58 10.82
C PHE A 273 -28.01 -0.02 9.80
N ARG A 274 -28.07 -0.45 8.53
CA ARG A 274 -27.20 0.06 7.46
C ARG A 274 -27.30 1.57 7.29
N LYS A 275 -28.53 2.10 7.31
CA LYS A 275 -28.79 3.54 7.26
C LYS A 275 -28.15 4.26 8.44
N ASN A 276 -28.40 3.78 9.66
CA ASN A 276 -27.88 4.41 10.88
C ASN A 276 -26.34 4.32 10.96
N ALA A 277 -25.75 3.20 10.55
CA ALA A 277 -24.30 3.03 10.46
C ALA A 277 -23.67 3.99 9.45
N LYS A 278 -24.32 4.21 8.29
CA LYS A 278 -23.87 5.20 7.30
C LYS A 278 -23.93 6.62 7.85
N GLU A 279 -25.04 7.02 8.47
CA GLU A 279 -25.17 8.35 9.10
C GLU A 279 -24.12 8.55 10.21
N LEU A 280 -23.88 7.52 11.03
CA LEU A 280 -22.89 7.55 12.10
C LEU A 280 -21.46 7.69 11.55
N LEU A 281 -21.12 6.93 10.50
CA LEU A 281 -19.82 7.02 9.84
C LEU A 281 -19.61 8.39 9.19
N GLN A 282 -20.64 8.98 8.56
CA GLN A 282 -20.60 10.34 8.01
C GLN A 282 -20.31 11.39 9.08
N LEU A 283 -21.01 11.30 10.21
CA LEU A 283 -20.80 12.19 11.35
C LEU A 283 -19.38 12.05 11.90
N ALA A 284 -18.92 10.82 12.13
CA ALA A 284 -17.59 10.55 12.65
C ALA A 284 -16.48 11.03 11.72
N ALA A 285 -16.61 10.77 10.42
CA ALA A 285 -15.68 11.24 9.40
C ALA A 285 -15.57 12.76 9.40
N LYS A 286 -16.71 13.47 9.43
CA LYS A 286 -16.75 14.94 9.50
C LYS A 286 -16.06 15.46 10.76
N THR A 287 -16.36 14.89 11.93
CA THR A 287 -15.77 15.30 13.21
C THR A 287 -14.25 15.11 13.21
N LEU A 288 -13.76 13.94 12.77
CA LEU A 288 -12.33 13.63 12.74
C LEU A 288 -11.57 14.48 11.71
N ASN A 289 -12.16 14.71 10.53
CA ASN A 289 -11.57 15.58 9.50
C ASN A 289 -11.44 17.03 9.99
N ASN A 290 -12.45 17.57 10.71
CA ASN A 290 -12.38 18.91 11.30
C ASN A 290 -11.26 19.04 12.34
N LEU A 291 -10.94 17.96 13.04
CA LEU A 291 -9.82 17.90 13.99
C LEU A 291 -8.46 17.65 13.31
N GLY A 292 -8.44 17.38 12.01
CA GLY A 292 -7.23 16.95 11.31
C GLY A 292 -6.70 15.59 11.76
N VAL A 293 -7.56 14.72 12.29
CA VAL A 293 -7.19 13.38 12.78
C VAL A 293 -7.35 12.38 11.64
N ARG A 294 -6.27 11.67 11.30
CA ARG A 294 -6.32 10.61 10.30
C ARG A 294 -6.95 9.36 10.90
N PHE A 295 -7.90 8.78 10.18
CA PHE A 295 -8.62 7.57 10.57
C PHE A 295 -8.86 6.66 9.38
N TRP A 296 -9.19 5.39 9.66
CA TRP A 296 -9.57 4.39 8.66
C TRP A 296 -10.70 3.49 9.16
N LEU A 297 -11.36 2.76 8.25
CA LEU A 297 -12.32 1.71 8.61
C LEU A 297 -11.60 0.56 9.29
N SER A 298 -12.01 0.20 10.51
CA SER A 298 -11.42 -0.90 11.28
C SER A 298 -12.38 -2.08 11.40
N SER A 299 -11.90 -3.21 11.93
CA SER A 299 -12.69 -4.34 12.40
C SER A 299 -13.88 -4.70 11.49
N GLY A 300 -15.12 -4.74 12.02
CA GLY A 300 -16.31 -5.19 11.30
C GLY A 300 -16.67 -4.29 10.13
N THR A 301 -16.36 -3.01 10.25
CA THR A 301 -16.60 -2.01 9.21
C THR A 301 -15.66 -2.21 8.02
N CYS A 302 -14.37 -2.46 8.29
CA CYS A 302 -13.38 -2.80 7.26
C CYS A 302 -13.71 -4.13 6.57
N LEU A 303 -14.12 -5.15 7.34
CA LEU A 303 -14.52 -6.44 6.80
C LEU A 303 -15.77 -6.32 5.91
N GLY A 304 -16.75 -5.52 6.31
CA GLY A 304 -17.95 -5.24 5.52
C GLY A 304 -17.60 -4.63 4.16
N TRP A 305 -16.75 -3.60 4.17
CA TRP A 305 -16.21 -3.03 2.93
C TRP A 305 -15.51 -4.09 2.09
N TYR A 306 -14.50 -4.79 2.63
CA TYR A 306 -13.67 -5.70 1.84
C TYR A 306 -14.43 -6.94 1.30
N ARG A 307 -15.34 -7.52 2.10
CA ARG A 307 -16.02 -8.78 1.78
C ARG A 307 -17.23 -8.59 0.88
N GLN A 308 -18.01 -7.55 1.14
CA GLN A 308 -19.37 -7.41 0.61
C GLN A 308 -19.70 -5.99 0.12
N CYS A 309 -18.71 -5.10 0.06
CA CYS A 309 -18.88 -3.70 -0.38
C CYS A 309 -20.02 -2.95 0.32
N ASN A 310 -20.35 -3.36 1.55
CA ASN A 310 -21.48 -2.83 2.30
C ASN A 310 -21.30 -3.06 3.80
N VAL A 311 -22.08 -2.35 4.61
CA VAL A 311 -22.15 -2.59 6.06
C VAL A 311 -22.72 -3.99 6.32
N ILE A 312 -22.12 -4.71 7.27
CA ILE A 312 -22.60 -6.04 7.71
C ILE A 312 -23.94 -5.83 8.46
N PRO A 313 -25.06 -6.35 7.95
CA PRO A 313 -26.41 -5.95 8.40
C PRO A 313 -26.73 -6.33 9.85
N TYR A 314 -26.12 -7.40 10.36
CA TYR A 314 -26.27 -7.90 11.72
C TYR A 314 -25.12 -7.47 12.64
N SER A 315 -24.30 -6.50 12.23
CA SER A 315 -23.36 -5.83 13.14
C SER A 315 -24.13 -4.96 14.14
N LYS A 316 -23.44 -4.43 15.14
CA LYS A 316 -24.03 -3.53 16.16
C LYS A 316 -23.29 -2.19 16.30
N ASP A 317 -22.19 -2.06 15.60
CA ASP A 317 -21.27 -0.95 15.70
C ASP A 317 -20.66 -0.57 14.34
N VAL A 318 -20.13 0.65 14.32
CA VAL A 318 -19.19 1.18 13.34
C VAL A 318 -17.83 1.28 14.02
N ASP A 319 -16.81 0.73 13.38
CA ASP A 319 -15.46 0.61 13.92
C ASP A 319 -14.49 1.49 13.11
N LEU A 320 -13.78 2.37 13.80
CA LEU A 320 -12.71 3.18 13.22
C LEU A 320 -11.38 2.90 13.91
N GLY A 321 -10.30 2.99 13.14
CA GLY A 321 -8.93 2.96 13.63
C GLY A 321 -8.32 4.35 13.56
N ILE A 322 -7.50 4.70 14.56
CA ILE A 322 -6.72 5.94 14.62
C ILE A 322 -5.30 5.58 15.09
N PHE A 323 -4.27 6.20 14.49
CA PHE A 323 -2.91 6.09 15.03
C PHE A 323 -2.83 6.87 16.32
N ILE A 324 -2.22 6.30 17.35
CA ILE A 324 -2.09 6.99 18.64
C ILE A 324 -1.31 8.30 18.54
N GLU A 325 -0.39 8.41 17.58
CA GLU A 325 0.35 9.64 17.27
C GLU A 325 -0.55 10.78 16.78
N ASP A 326 -1.70 10.45 16.17
CA ASP A 326 -2.69 11.41 15.71
C ASP A 326 -3.74 11.75 16.78
N TYR A 327 -3.64 11.17 17.99
CA TYR A 327 -4.56 11.45 19.08
C TYR A 327 -4.55 12.94 19.46
N LYS A 328 -5.76 13.51 19.60
CA LYS A 328 -5.98 14.86 20.12
C LYS A 328 -6.80 14.78 21.40
N SER A 329 -6.43 15.56 22.41
CA SER A 329 -7.09 15.55 23.73
C SER A 329 -8.54 16.02 23.69
N ASP A 330 -8.91 16.81 22.68
CA ASP A 330 -10.25 17.35 22.44
C ASP A 330 -11.16 16.40 21.64
N ILE A 331 -10.68 15.23 21.20
CA ILE A 331 -11.47 14.29 20.39
C ILE A 331 -12.81 13.93 21.03
N ILE A 332 -12.83 13.71 22.35
CA ILE A 332 -14.05 13.37 23.09
C ILE A 332 -15.03 14.55 23.06
N LEU A 333 -14.54 15.77 23.32
CA LEU A 333 -15.36 16.98 23.31
C LEU A 333 -15.94 17.23 21.92
N ALA A 334 -15.14 17.10 20.86
CA ALA A 334 -15.60 17.28 19.49
C ALA A 334 -16.72 16.29 19.11
N PHE A 335 -16.63 15.04 19.56
CA PHE A 335 -17.70 14.06 19.36
C PHE A 335 -18.96 14.42 20.17
N GLN A 336 -18.81 14.88 21.41
CA GLN A 336 -19.93 15.33 22.24
C GLN A 336 -20.63 16.56 21.62
N ASP A 337 -19.88 17.53 21.12
CA ASP A 337 -20.39 18.71 20.43
C ASP A 337 -21.08 18.34 19.11
N ALA A 338 -20.62 17.28 18.45
CA ALA A 338 -21.27 16.68 17.28
C ALA A 338 -22.51 15.83 17.62
N GLY A 339 -22.86 15.71 18.91
CA GLY A 339 -24.04 14.99 19.39
C GLY A 339 -23.84 13.51 19.74
N LEU A 340 -22.59 13.03 19.79
CA LEU A 340 -22.23 11.65 20.15
C LEU A 340 -21.66 11.61 21.57
N GLN A 341 -22.44 11.10 22.52
CA GLN A 341 -22.03 11.02 23.91
C GLN A 341 -21.06 9.85 24.15
N LEU A 342 -20.02 10.10 24.96
CA LEU A 342 -19.06 9.06 25.34
C LEU A 342 -19.77 7.97 26.15
N LYS A 343 -19.68 6.73 25.68
CA LYS A 343 -20.22 5.53 26.32
C LYS A 343 -19.17 4.80 27.14
N HIS A 344 -18.00 4.56 26.55
CA HIS A 344 -16.89 3.90 27.21
C HIS A 344 -15.57 4.59 26.87
N LYS A 345 -14.68 4.64 27.86
CA LYS A 345 -13.26 4.92 27.68
C LYS A 345 -12.49 3.82 28.39
N PHE A 346 -11.82 2.99 27.61
CA PHE A 346 -10.92 1.97 28.17
C PHE A 346 -9.47 2.39 27.95
N GLY A 347 -8.60 1.95 28.87
CA GLY A 347 -7.18 2.25 28.80
C GLY A 347 -6.83 3.73 28.95
N LYS A 348 -5.59 4.03 28.56
CA LYS A 348 -4.90 5.31 28.56
C LYS A 348 -4.18 5.48 27.22
N VAL A 349 -3.77 6.71 26.93
CA VAL A 349 -3.08 7.09 25.69
C VAL A 349 -1.79 6.31 25.51
N GLU A 350 -1.09 5.97 26.60
CA GLU A 350 0.15 5.21 26.61
C GLU A 350 -0.03 3.68 26.71
N ASP A 351 -1.28 3.18 26.69
CA ASP A 351 -1.54 1.74 26.81
C ASP A 351 -2.45 1.16 25.71
N SER A 352 -3.76 1.22 25.85
CA SER A 352 -4.76 0.40 25.19
C SER A 352 -6.02 1.24 25.02
N LEU A 353 -5.84 2.52 24.67
CA LEU A 353 -6.94 3.46 24.54
C LEU A 353 -7.99 2.94 23.55
N GLU A 354 -9.24 2.97 23.99
CA GLU A 354 -10.42 2.66 23.20
C GLU A 354 -11.52 3.64 23.63
N LEU A 355 -12.19 4.24 22.64
CA LEU A 355 -13.30 5.15 22.87
C LEU A 355 -14.54 4.61 22.18
N SER A 356 -15.63 4.48 22.93
CA SER A 356 -16.94 4.14 22.38
C SER A 356 -17.90 5.29 22.58
N PHE A 357 -18.71 5.60 21.57
CA PHE A 357 -19.75 6.63 21.62
C PHE A 357 -21.12 6.05 21.31
N HIS A 358 -22.16 6.63 21.92
CA HIS A 358 -23.54 6.26 21.65
C HIS A 358 -24.04 7.00 20.40
N GLY A 359 -24.34 6.24 19.34
CA GLY A 359 -25.06 6.73 18.17
C GLY A 359 -26.58 6.57 18.32
N LYS A 360 -27.31 6.90 17.26
CA LYS A 360 -28.78 6.75 17.22
C LYS A 360 -29.19 5.28 17.23
N GLU A 361 -30.36 5.00 17.81
CA GLU A 361 -31.01 3.67 17.77
C GLU A 361 -30.05 2.52 18.19
N ASP A 362 -29.28 2.76 19.26
CA ASP A 362 -28.30 1.83 19.84
C ASP A 362 -27.10 1.44 18.95
N VAL A 363 -26.91 2.07 17.79
CA VAL A 363 -25.69 1.87 16.98
C VAL A 363 -24.50 2.55 17.65
N LYS A 364 -23.48 1.78 18.00
CA LYS A 364 -22.29 2.29 18.71
C LYS A 364 -21.19 2.66 17.71
N LEU A 365 -20.44 3.72 17.99
CA LEU A 365 -19.17 4.02 17.32
C LEU A 365 -18.04 3.57 18.22
N ASP A 366 -17.18 2.66 17.75
CA ASP A 366 -15.94 2.29 18.44
C ASP A 366 -14.73 2.85 17.69
N ILE A 367 -13.81 3.44 18.45
CA ILE A 367 -12.54 3.98 17.97
C ILE A 367 -11.42 3.23 18.68
N PHE A 368 -10.67 2.46 17.91
CA PHE A 368 -9.51 1.72 18.38
C PHE A 368 -8.23 2.48 18.03
N PHE A 369 -7.35 2.66 19.03
CA PHE A 369 -6.06 3.32 18.82
C PHE A 369 -4.97 2.29 18.54
N PHE A 370 -4.19 2.55 17.49
CA PHE A 370 -3.11 1.69 17.04
C PHE A 370 -1.76 2.31 17.40
N TYR A 371 -0.88 1.45 17.89
CA TYR A 371 0.46 1.76 18.37
C TYR A 371 1.45 1.11 17.41
N GLU A 372 2.38 1.91 16.92
CA GLU A 372 3.41 1.45 16.01
C GLU A 372 4.65 0.93 16.77
N GLU A 373 5.05 -0.31 16.51
CA GLU A 373 6.28 -0.92 17.03
C GLU A 373 7.29 -1.11 15.89
N THR A 374 8.47 -1.70 16.13
CA THR A 374 9.48 -1.82 15.06
C THR A 374 9.01 -2.70 13.89
N ASP A 375 8.40 -3.84 14.18
CA ASP A 375 8.07 -4.91 13.23
C ASP A 375 6.55 -5.10 13.03
N HIS A 376 5.73 -4.55 13.92
CA HIS A 376 4.28 -4.73 13.90
C HIS A 376 3.54 -3.46 14.33
N MET A 377 2.22 -3.49 14.21
CA MET A 377 1.31 -2.55 14.84
C MET A 377 0.45 -3.31 15.83
N TRP A 378 -0.11 -2.64 16.82
CA TRP A 378 -1.05 -3.29 17.73
C TRP A 378 -2.14 -2.34 18.20
N ASN A 379 -3.30 -2.89 18.55
CA ASN A 379 -4.32 -2.15 19.29
C ASN A 379 -4.70 -2.91 20.56
N GLY A 380 -5.26 -2.16 21.50
CA GLY A 380 -5.78 -2.70 22.75
C GLY A 380 -7.25 -3.08 22.62
N GLY A 381 -7.66 -4.14 23.33
CA GLY A 381 -9.07 -4.40 23.63
C GLY A 381 -9.26 -4.67 25.10
N THR A 382 -10.38 -4.19 25.67
CA THR A 382 -10.67 -4.38 27.09
C THR A 382 -12.02 -5.06 27.29
N GLN A 383 -12.04 -6.20 27.99
CA GLN A 383 -13.29 -6.85 28.36
C GLN A 383 -13.98 -6.06 29.48
N ALA A 384 -15.07 -5.38 29.15
CA ALA A 384 -15.76 -4.43 30.04
C ALA A 384 -16.12 -4.98 31.44
N LYS A 385 -16.49 -6.26 31.55
CA LYS A 385 -16.89 -6.87 32.84
C LYS A 385 -15.73 -7.25 33.75
N THR A 386 -14.61 -7.70 33.17
CA THR A 386 -13.47 -8.26 33.92
C THR A 386 -12.29 -7.31 34.00
N GLY A 387 -12.25 -6.29 33.14
CA GLY A 387 -11.10 -5.42 32.94
C GLY A 387 -9.92 -6.11 32.28
N LYS A 388 -10.07 -7.35 31.80
CA LYS A 388 -8.99 -8.08 31.13
C LYS A 388 -8.63 -7.37 29.83
N LYS A 389 -7.36 -7.00 29.70
CA LYS A 389 -6.80 -6.37 28.52
C LYS A 389 -6.24 -7.41 27.55
N PHE A 390 -6.43 -7.14 26.28
CA PHE A 390 -5.92 -7.92 25.16
C PHE A 390 -5.09 -7.00 24.26
N LYS A 391 -4.00 -7.55 23.72
CA LYS A 391 -3.14 -6.88 22.74
C LYS A 391 -3.30 -7.65 21.42
N TYR A 392 -3.94 -7.02 20.43
CA TYR A 392 -4.06 -7.61 19.10
C TYR A 392 -2.90 -7.13 18.24
N LEU A 393 -2.21 -8.06 17.58
CA LEU A 393 -1.03 -7.78 16.78
C LEU A 393 -1.40 -7.76 15.30
N PHE A 394 -0.93 -6.75 14.60
CA PHE A 394 -1.15 -6.53 13.17
C PHE A 394 0.20 -6.43 12.46
N PRO A 395 0.34 -7.01 11.26
CA PRO A 395 1.43 -6.64 10.37
C PRO A 395 1.42 -5.13 10.08
N LYS A 396 2.59 -4.57 9.75
CA LYS A 396 2.69 -3.19 9.28
C LYS A 396 1.78 -2.96 8.08
N PHE A 397 0.98 -1.90 8.16
CA PHE A 397 0.14 -1.45 7.06
C PHE A 397 0.26 0.04 6.82
N THR A 398 0.02 0.44 5.59
CA THR A 398 -0.15 1.84 5.19
C THR A 398 -1.62 2.14 4.96
N LEU A 399 -1.99 3.41 4.78
CA LEU A 399 -3.37 3.80 4.52
C LEU A 399 -3.59 4.16 3.05
N CYS A 400 -4.69 3.64 2.51
CA CYS A 400 -5.17 3.90 1.16
C CYS A 400 -6.56 4.50 1.22
N TRP A 401 -6.89 5.38 0.28
CA TRP A 401 -8.26 5.84 0.09
C TRP A 401 -9.12 4.75 -0.55
N THR A 402 -10.40 4.74 -0.20
CA THR A 402 -11.46 3.96 -0.85
C THR A 402 -12.74 4.79 -0.83
N GLU A 403 -13.73 4.33 -1.59
CA GLU A 403 -15.12 4.71 -1.41
C GLU A 403 -15.84 3.69 -0.54
N PHE A 404 -16.60 4.15 0.46
CA PHE A 404 -17.52 3.33 1.23
C PHE A 404 -18.67 4.17 1.74
N ALA A 405 -19.91 3.67 1.59
CA ALA A 405 -21.12 4.38 1.97
C ALA A 405 -21.17 5.83 1.40
N ASP A 406 -20.80 5.97 0.13
CA ASP A 406 -20.72 7.24 -0.63
C ASP A 406 -19.73 8.28 -0.06
N MET A 407 -18.71 7.84 0.68
CA MET A 407 -17.69 8.72 1.24
C MET A 407 -16.27 8.30 0.84
N LYS A 408 -15.39 9.29 0.69
CA LYS A 408 -13.94 9.10 0.66
C LYS A 408 -13.44 8.79 2.07
N VAL A 409 -13.05 7.55 2.33
CA VAL A 409 -12.52 7.09 3.64
C VAL A 409 -11.26 6.27 3.45
N ARG A 410 -10.47 6.08 4.50
CA ARG A 410 -9.25 5.25 4.42
C ARG A 410 -9.51 3.82 4.85
N VAL A 411 -8.67 2.94 4.34
CA VAL A 411 -8.54 1.53 4.72
C VAL A 411 -7.06 1.17 4.77
N PRO A 412 -6.67 0.09 5.48
CA PRO A 412 -5.33 -0.46 5.39
C PRO A 412 -5.06 -0.92 3.95
N CYS A 413 -3.97 -0.45 3.32
CA CYS A 413 -3.58 -0.88 1.98
C CYS A 413 -3.31 -2.40 1.94
N GLU A 414 -2.65 -2.92 2.98
CA GLU A 414 -2.50 -4.34 3.31
C GLU A 414 -3.80 -4.89 3.95
N THR A 415 -4.92 -4.75 3.21
CA THR A 415 -6.25 -5.06 3.73
C THR A 415 -6.38 -6.50 4.21
N ILE A 416 -5.79 -7.45 3.48
CA ILE A 416 -5.99 -8.88 3.71
C ILE A 416 -5.29 -9.29 4.99
N GLU A 417 -4.03 -8.89 5.14
CA GLU A 417 -3.22 -9.13 6.31
C GLU A 417 -3.84 -8.49 7.55
N TYR A 418 -4.38 -7.27 7.41
CA TYR A 418 -5.09 -6.58 8.48
C TYR A 418 -6.36 -7.33 8.92
N ILE A 419 -7.16 -7.81 7.96
CA ILE A 419 -8.39 -8.57 8.24
C ILE A 419 -8.05 -9.94 8.83
N GLU A 420 -7.06 -10.64 8.30
CA GLU A 420 -6.62 -11.94 8.81
C GLU A 420 -6.07 -11.82 10.25
N ALA A 421 -5.38 -10.73 10.57
CA ALA A 421 -4.94 -10.45 11.94
C ALA A 421 -6.11 -10.18 12.90
N ASN A 422 -7.17 -9.50 12.43
CA ASN A 422 -8.39 -9.25 13.23
C ASN A 422 -9.23 -10.51 13.47
N TYR A 423 -9.42 -11.34 12.44
CA TYR A 423 -10.40 -12.45 12.46
C TYR A 423 -9.78 -13.85 12.53
N GLY A 424 -8.46 -13.95 12.43
CA GLY A 424 -7.68 -15.16 12.61
C GLY A 424 -7.67 -16.13 11.43
N ALA A 425 -6.67 -17.02 11.44
CA ALA A 425 -6.50 -18.09 10.46
C ALA A 425 -7.68 -19.09 10.43
N ALA A 426 -8.48 -19.16 11.50
CA ALA A 426 -9.67 -19.98 11.56
C ALA A 426 -10.69 -19.55 10.50
N ALA A 427 -10.95 -18.25 10.33
CA ALA A 427 -11.88 -17.77 9.30
C ALA A 427 -11.43 -18.20 7.88
N VAL A 428 -10.12 -18.22 7.62
CA VAL A 428 -9.54 -18.72 6.35
C VAL A 428 -9.70 -20.24 6.22
N ALA A 429 -9.50 -21.00 7.29
CA ALA A 429 -9.70 -22.45 7.31
C ALA A 429 -11.15 -22.83 7.02
N TRP A 430 -12.12 -22.13 7.61
CA TRP A 430 -13.54 -22.38 7.39
C TRP A 430 -14.00 -21.98 5.98
N LYS A 431 -13.48 -20.87 5.44
CA LYS A 431 -13.87 -20.38 4.10
C LYS A 431 -13.16 -21.11 2.95
N ASN A 432 -11.88 -21.44 3.13
CA ASN A 432 -11.02 -22.08 2.13
C ASN A 432 -10.20 -23.23 2.78
N PRO A 433 -10.84 -24.35 3.14
CA PRO A 433 -10.20 -25.44 3.88
C PRO A 433 -9.00 -26.03 3.14
N VAL A 434 -9.08 -26.17 1.81
CA VAL A 434 -7.96 -26.69 1.01
C VAL A 434 -6.75 -25.75 1.04
N SER A 435 -6.97 -24.44 0.94
CA SER A 435 -5.90 -23.44 1.00
C SER A 435 -5.24 -23.44 2.38
N SER A 436 -6.05 -23.42 3.45
CA SER A 436 -5.56 -23.51 4.82
C SER A 436 -4.79 -24.80 5.10
N TRP A 437 -5.32 -25.94 4.64
CA TRP A 437 -4.63 -27.23 4.74
C TRP A 437 -3.29 -27.21 4.00
N PHE A 438 -3.27 -26.68 2.77
CA PHE A 438 -2.05 -26.56 1.98
C PHE A 438 -0.99 -25.70 2.67
N THR A 439 -1.38 -24.52 3.18
CA THR A 439 -0.54 -23.66 4.03
C THR A 439 0.01 -24.43 5.23
N ALA A 440 -0.85 -25.17 5.95
CA ALA A 440 -0.42 -25.99 7.08
C ALA A 440 0.60 -27.07 6.68
N MET A 441 0.41 -27.72 5.53
CA MET A 441 1.38 -28.70 4.99
C MET A 441 2.73 -28.04 4.65
N LEU A 442 2.73 -26.83 4.08
CA LEU A 442 3.96 -26.09 3.81
C LEU A 442 4.70 -25.70 5.10
N HIS A 443 3.98 -25.29 6.15
CA HIS A 443 4.58 -25.07 7.47
C HIS A 443 5.16 -26.35 8.09
N CYS A 444 4.47 -27.49 7.98
CA CYS A 444 4.93 -28.76 8.55
C CYS A 444 6.12 -29.37 7.81
N PHE A 445 6.13 -29.29 6.47
CA PHE A 445 7.03 -30.02 5.59
C PHE A 445 7.99 -29.13 4.78
N GLY A 446 7.91 -27.79 4.89
CA GLY A 446 8.71 -26.85 4.10
C GLY A 446 10.21 -27.08 4.17
N GLY A 447 10.75 -27.44 5.34
CA GLY A 447 12.17 -27.80 5.46
C GLY A 447 12.55 -29.07 4.68
N GLY A 448 11.63 -30.02 4.55
CA GLY A 448 11.81 -31.21 3.72
C GLY A 448 11.74 -30.87 2.23
N ILE A 449 10.75 -30.07 1.83
CA ILE A 449 10.56 -29.60 0.45
C ILE A 449 11.81 -28.85 -0.02
N LEU A 450 12.29 -27.88 0.76
CA LEU A 450 13.49 -27.11 0.45
C LEU A 450 14.71 -28.01 0.31
N SER A 451 14.90 -28.96 1.22
CA SER A 451 16.02 -29.91 1.11
C SER A 451 15.96 -30.80 -0.13
N CYS A 452 14.75 -31.21 -0.57
CA CYS A 452 14.59 -31.99 -1.78
C CYS A 452 14.97 -31.16 -3.00
N ILE A 453 14.52 -29.90 -3.07
CA ILE A 453 14.90 -28.97 -4.15
C ILE A 453 16.42 -28.81 -4.21
N LEU A 454 17.08 -28.59 -3.07
CA LEU A 454 18.54 -28.41 -3.00
C LEU A 454 19.33 -29.67 -3.36
N LEU A 455 18.76 -30.86 -3.15
CA LEU A 455 19.34 -32.15 -3.55
C LEU A 455 18.89 -32.61 -4.94
N ALA A 456 18.09 -31.81 -5.67
CA ALA A 456 17.45 -32.18 -6.93
C ALA A 456 16.59 -33.46 -6.85
N GLU A 457 16.00 -33.73 -5.69
CA GLU A 457 15.00 -34.76 -5.47
C GLU A 457 13.57 -34.23 -5.71
N PRO A 458 12.57 -35.10 -5.98
CA PRO A 458 11.18 -34.66 -6.15
C PRO A 458 10.67 -33.87 -4.92
N PRO A 459 10.27 -32.59 -5.08
CA PRO A 459 9.81 -31.75 -3.95
C PRO A 459 8.56 -32.29 -3.25
N LEU A 460 7.77 -33.11 -3.96
CA LEU A 460 6.58 -33.77 -3.45
C LEU A 460 6.86 -35.09 -2.71
N ARG A 461 8.14 -35.44 -2.46
CA ARG A 461 8.52 -36.69 -1.78
C ARG A 461 7.90 -36.85 -0.39
N PHE A 462 7.57 -35.75 0.29
CA PHE A 462 6.86 -35.81 1.57
C PHE A 462 5.48 -36.48 1.46
N LEU A 463 4.83 -36.41 0.28
CA LEU A 463 3.54 -37.08 -0.02
C LEU A 463 3.59 -38.60 0.09
N ALA A 464 4.78 -39.19 -0.02
CA ALA A 464 4.96 -40.64 0.11
C ALA A 464 4.81 -41.14 1.56
N ASN A 465 4.94 -40.27 2.57
CA ASN A 465 4.78 -40.66 3.97
C ASN A 465 3.34 -40.38 4.44
N HIS A 466 2.45 -41.32 4.14
CA HIS A 466 1.02 -41.21 4.47
C HIS A 466 0.77 -41.03 5.97
N THR A 467 1.56 -41.65 6.85
CA THR A 467 1.41 -41.53 8.31
C THR A 467 1.61 -40.09 8.78
N ASN A 468 2.68 -39.44 8.34
CA ASN A 468 2.97 -38.06 8.73
C ASN A 468 1.93 -37.07 8.18
N ILE A 469 1.41 -37.34 6.98
CA ILE A 469 0.39 -36.49 6.36
C ILE A 469 -0.94 -36.63 7.05
N LEU A 470 -1.35 -37.87 7.38
CA LEU A 470 -2.55 -38.11 8.17
C LEU A 470 -2.44 -37.42 9.52
N LEU A 471 -1.31 -37.55 10.22
CA LEU A 471 -1.09 -36.88 11.49
C LEU A 471 -1.18 -35.36 11.38
N ALA A 472 -0.47 -34.75 10.42
CA ALA A 472 -0.51 -33.30 10.21
C ALA A 472 -1.91 -32.81 9.82
N SER A 473 -2.62 -33.58 8.99
CA SER A 473 -4.00 -33.26 8.56
C SER A 473 -4.99 -33.39 9.71
N SER A 474 -4.84 -34.41 10.56
CA SER A 474 -5.67 -34.59 11.76
C SER A 474 -5.44 -33.46 12.75
N ILE A 475 -4.18 -33.07 13.00
CA ILE A 475 -3.87 -31.94 13.88
C ILE A 475 -4.44 -30.64 13.31
N TRP A 476 -4.25 -30.36 12.02
CA TRP A 476 -4.85 -29.22 11.34
C TRP A 476 -6.38 -29.20 11.51
N TYR A 477 -7.04 -30.33 11.23
CA TYR A 477 -8.49 -30.44 11.32
C TYR A 477 -8.98 -30.20 12.75
N ILE A 478 -8.34 -30.82 13.75
CA ILE A 478 -8.72 -30.66 15.15
C ILE A 478 -8.47 -29.21 15.62
N ILE A 479 -7.40 -28.55 15.20
CA ILE A 479 -7.12 -27.16 15.59
C ILE A 479 -8.19 -26.21 15.04
N PHE A 480 -8.63 -26.39 13.79
CA PHE A 480 -9.51 -25.44 13.12
C PHE A 480 -11.00 -25.78 13.15
N PHE A 481 -11.36 -27.04 13.35
CA PHE A 481 -12.76 -27.53 13.26
C PHE A 481 -13.25 -28.27 14.52
N CYS A 482 -12.45 -28.33 15.60
CA CYS A 482 -12.95 -28.89 16.86
C CYS A 482 -14.06 -28.00 17.44
N PRO A 483 -15.23 -28.58 17.80
CA PRO A 483 -16.34 -27.79 18.34
C PRO A 483 -15.92 -27.05 19.60
N TYR A 484 -16.37 -25.81 19.74
CA TYR A 484 -16.02 -24.90 20.85
C TYR A 484 -14.52 -24.59 20.99
N ASP A 485 -13.70 -24.85 19.96
CA ASP A 485 -12.26 -24.58 19.94
C ASP A 485 -11.49 -25.22 21.12
N LEU A 486 -11.98 -26.34 21.67
CA LEU A 486 -11.46 -26.95 22.90
C LEU A 486 -9.95 -27.21 22.85
N VAL A 487 -9.44 -27.64 21.69
CA VAL A 487 -8.01 -27.93 21.51
C VAL A 487 -7.17 -26.66 21.42
N SER A 488 -7.67 -25.63 20.73
CA SER A 488 -7.01 -24.31 20.67
C SER A 488 -6.98 -23.66 22.06
N GLN A 489 -8.09 -23.75 22.81
CA GLN A 489 -8.18 -23.31 24.20
C GLN A 489 -7.22 -24.09 25.11
N GLY A 490 -7.14 -25.42 24.95
CA GLY A 490 -6.17 -26.26 25.67
C GLY A 490 -4.71 -25.88 25.35
N TYR A 491 -4.40 -25.50 24.11
CA TYR A 491 -3.07 -25.03 23.74
C TYR A 491 -2.76 -23.61 24.24
N SER A 492 -3.77 -22.79 24.54
CA SER A 492 -3.57 -21.44 25.06
C SER A 492 -2.98 -21.38 26.49
N PHE A 493 -2.96 -22.52 27.20
CA PHE A 493 -2.32 -22.63 28.52
C PHE A 493 -0.79 -22.63 28.42
N LEU A 494 -0.14 -21.70 29.12
CA LEU A 494 1.32 -21.52 29.07
C LEU A 494 2.15 -22.81 29.30
N PRO A 495 1.82 -23.70 30.26
CA PRO A 495 2.57 -24.96 30.42
C PRO A 495 2.52 -25.85 29.17
N VAL A 496 1.37 -25.89 28.48
CA VAL A 496 1.19 -26.67 27.25
C VAL A 496 2.02 -26.06 26.12
N GLN A 497 2.05 -24.74 26.01
CA GLN A 497 2.88 -24.03 25.03
C GLN A 497 4.38 -24.28 25.24
N LEU A 498 4.84 -24.22 26.50
CA LEU A 498 6.24 -24.46 26.84
C LEU A 498 6.65 -25.91 26.53
N LEU A 499 5.80 -26.89 26.84
CA LEU A 499 6.02 -28.29 26.48
C LEU A 499 6.06 -28.47 24.95
N ALA A 500 5.11 -27.89 24.24
CA ALA A 500 5.05 -27.96 22.78
C ALA A 500 6.26 -27.29 22.12
N ALA A 501 6.70 -26.14 22.62
CA ALA A 501 7.91 -25.47 22.17
C ALA A 501 9.15 -26.34 22.41
N GLY A 502 9.29 -26.95 23.59
CA GLY A 502 10.36 -27.90 23.87
C GLY A 502 10.38 -29.09 22.91
N MET A 503 9.22 -29.73 22.69
CA MET A 503 9.09 -30.85 21.75
C MET A 503 9.40 -30.44 20.29
N LYS A 504 8.99 -29.23 19.89
CA LYS A 504 9.31 -28.65 18.58
C LYS A 504 10.81 -28.54 18.39
N GLU A 505 11.54 -28.06 19.39
CA GLU A 505 12.99 -27.88 19.32
C GLU A 505 13.76 -29.20 19.30
N VAL A 506 13.31 -30.19 20.07
CA VAL A 506 13.84 -31.56 19.98
C VAL A 506 13.63 -32.11 18.56
N THR A 507 12.41 -32.00 18.02
CA THR A 507 12.08 -32.46 16.67
C THR A 507 12.90 -31.73 15.60
N ARG A 508 13.15 -30.42 15.76
CA ARG A 508 13.99 -29.62 14.87
C ARG A 508 15.41 -30.18 14.83
N THR A 509 15.97 -30.53 15.99
CA THR A 509 17.31 -31.14 16.10
C THR A 509 17.38 -32.47 15.35
N TRP A 510 16.38 -33.34 15.51
CA TRP A 510 16.29 -34.60 14.76
C TRP A 510 16.17 -34.39 13.25
N LYS A 511 15.38 -33.40 12.80
CA LYS A 511 15.27 -33.05 11.38
C LYS A 511 16.60 -32.57 10.79
N ILE A 512 17.35 -31.74 11.51
CA ILE A 512 18.67 -31.25 11.10
C ILE A 512 19.65 -32.41 10.96
N VAL A 513 19.74 -33.27 11.98
CA VAL A 513 20.60 -34.46 11.97
C VAL A 513 20.22 -35.39 10.83
N GLY A 514 18.92 -35.65 10.65
CA GLY A 514 18.39 -36.43 9.53
C GLY A 514 18.81 -35.86 8.17
N GLY A 515 18.72 -34.53 8.00
CA GLY A 515 19.20 -33.82 6.81
C GLY A 515 20.70 -34.01 6.55
N ILE A 516 21.53 -33.86 7.58
CA ILE A 516 22.97 -34.06 7.50
C ILE A 516 23.29 -35.50 7.11
N THR A 517 22.64 -36.48 7.73
CA THR A 517 22.85 -37.90 7.42
C THR A 517 22.40 -38.25 5.99
N HIS A 518 21.29 -37.68 5.52
CA HIS A 518 20.80 -37.83 4.15
C HIS A 518 21.76 -37.19 3.16
N ALA A 519 22.25 -35.98 3.41
CA ALA A 519 23.25 -35.35 2.55
C ALA A 519 24.55 -36.15 2.48
N ASN A 520 25.00 -36.72 3.61
CA ASN A 520 26.21 -37.54 3.69
C ASN A 520 26.12 -38.86 2.91
N SER A 521 24.91 -39.42 2.73
CA SER A 521 24.75 -40.63 1.91
C SER A 521 24.98 -40.39 0.43
N TYR A 522 24.71 -39.17 -0.07
CA TYR A 522 24.98 -38.76 -1.45
C TYR A 522 26.38 -38.16 -1.64
N TYR A 523 26.80 -37.31 -0.70
CA TYR A 523 28.03 -36.51 -0.79
C TYR A 523 28.95 -36.79 0.39
N LYS A 524 29.67 -37.91 0.35
CA LYS A 524 30.66 -38.27 1.38
C LYS A 524 31.71 -37.17 1.53
N ASN A 525 31.95 -36.71 2.76
CA ASN A 525 32.86 -35.60 3.09
C ASN A 525 32.49 -34.22 2.49
N GLY A 526 31.28 -34.07 1.94
CA GLY A 526 30.74 -32.80 1.44
C GLY A 526 30.21 -31.89 2.55
N TRP A 527 31.07 -31.41 3.45
CA TRP A 527 30.69 -30.64 4.64
C TRP A 527 29.77 -29.45 4.36
N LEU A 528 30.03 -28.71 3.28
CA LEU A 528 29.20 -27.56 2.89
C LEU A 528 27.78 -27.97 2.50
N VAL A 529 27.64 -29.08 1.75
CA VAL A 529 26.33 -29.63 1.37
C VAL A 529 25.59 -30.13 2.60
N MET A 530 26.28 -30.81 3.52
CA MET A 530 25.68 -31.27 4.78
C MET A 530 25.15 -30.11 5.64
N ILE A 531 25.92 -29.03 5.77
CA ILE A 531 25.51 -27.83 6.51
C ILE A 531 24.28 -27.19 5.88
N VAL A 532 24.31 -26.98 4.56
CA VAL A 532 23.20 -26.35 3.83
C VAL A 532 21.91 -27.18 3.92
N ILE A 533 22.00 -28.50 3.77
CA ILE A 533 20.83 -29.38 3.87
C ILE A 533 20.33 -29.51 5.31
N GLY A 534 21.23 -29.56 6.30
CA GLY A 534 20.86 -29.52 7.71
C GLY A 534 20.11 -28.23 8.06
N TRP A 535 20.64 -27.08 7.62
CA TRP A 535 19.98 -25.78 7.76
C TRP A 535 18.61 -25.75 7.07
N ALA A 536 18.52 -26.21 5.82
CA ALA A 536 17.27 -26.26 5.08
C ALA A 536 16.20 -27.12 5.80
N ARG A 537 16.59 -28.25 6.39
CA ARG A 537 15.67 -29.10 7.18
C ARG A 537 15.19 -28.45 8.48
N GLY A 538 16.03 -27.61 9.10
CA GLY A 538 15.73 -26.93 10.36
C GLY A 538 14.97 -25.61 10.21
N ALA A 539 15.27 -24.83 9.17
CA ALA A 539 14.77 -23.47 8.97
C ALA A 539 13.95 -23.27 7.68
N GLY A 540 13.94 -24.25 6.77
CA GLY A 540 13.30 -24.12 5.45
C GLY A 540 11.77 -24.00 5.47
N GLY A 541 11.12 -24.27 6.61
CA GLY A 541 9.69 -24.01 6.80
C GLY A 541 9.35 -22.54 6.55
N THR A 542 10.07 -21.62 7.22
CA THR A 542 9.88 -20.17 7.10
C THR A 542 10.14 -19.65 5.69
N ILE A 543 11.13 -20.24 5.01
CA ILE A 543 11.53 -19.88 3.64
C ILE A 543 10.43 -20.23 2.64
N VAL A 544 9.93 -21.47 2.72
CA VAL A 544 8.92 -21.98 1.80
C VAL A 544 7.58 -21.26 2.02
N THR A 545 7.26 -20.87 3.26
CA THR A 545 6.02 -20.13 3.56
C THR A 545 6.08 -18.68 3.09
N ASN A 546 7.25 -18.04 3.05
CA ASN A 546 7.40 -16.73 2.42
C ASN A 546 7.24 -16.83 0.89
N PHE A 547 7.70 -17.92 0.27
CA PHE A 547 7.46 -18.20 -1.14
C PHE A 547 5.98 -18.53 -1.45
N GLU A 548 5.25 -19.12 -0.50
CA GLU A 548 3.81 -19.30 -0.59
C GLU A 548 3.07 -17.96 -0.68
N GLN A 549 3.46 -16.97 0.14
CA GLN A 549 2.93 -15.61 0.04
C GLN A 549 3.17 -15.02 -1.36
N LEU A 550 4.33 -15.31 -1.94
CA LEU A 550 4.66 -14.92 -3.31
C LEU A 550 3.73 -15.55 -4.36
N ILE A 551 3.47 -16.85 -4.27
CA ILE A 551 2.55 -17.56 -5.18
C ILE A 551 1.11 -17.05 -5.00
N LYS A 552 0.72 -16.63 -3.79
CA LYS A 552 -0.57 -15.98 -3.51
C LYS A 552 -0.69 -14.56 -4.08
N GLY A 553 0.34 -14.07 -4.78
CA GLY A 553 0.33 -12.80 -5.50
C GLY A 553 0.98 -11.63 -4.76
N TYR A 554 1.72 -11.91 -3.67
CA TYR A 554 2.33 -10.87 -2.82
C TYR A 554 3.86 -10.87 -2.97
N TRP A 555 4.42 -9.81 -3.57
CA TRP A 555 5.87 -9.58 -3.63
C TRP A 555 6.21 -8.30 -2.84
N LYS A 556 6.88 -8.43 -1.68
CA LYS A 556 7.53 -7.32 -0.95
C LYS A 556 9.05 -7.59 -0.92
N PRO A 557 9.88 -6.85 -1.68
CA PRO A 557 11.33 -7.09 -1.72
C PRO A 557 12.07 -6.58 -0.47
N GLU A 558 11.46 -5.71 0.34
CA GLU A 558 12.09 -5.12 1.52
C GLU A 558 12.22 -6.10 2.70
N SER A 559 11.43 -7.19 2.74
CA SER A 559 11.59 -8.26 3.74
C SER A 559 12.76 -9.20 3.43
N GLU A 560 13.38 -9.11 2.24
CA GLU A 560 14.59 -9.87 1.92
C GLU A 560 15.84 -9.34 2.68
N GLU A 561 15.76 -8.20 3.37
CA GLU A 561 16.84 -7.79 4.29
C GLU A 561 16.96 -8.70 5.52
N GLU A 562 15.95 -9.51 5.87
CA GLU A 562 16.07 -10.50 6.96
C GLU A 562 17.06 -11.63 6.63
N TRP A 563 17.29 -11.95 5.35
CA TRP A 563 18.30 -12.94 4.94
C TRP A 563 19.72 -12.56 5.39
N LEU A 564 19.98 -11.25 5.52
CA LEU A 564 21.27 -10.68 5.90
C LEU A 564 21.36 -10.36 7.40
N LYS A 565 20.25 -10.42 8.14
CA LYS A 565 20.16 -10.16 9.59
C LYS A 565 19.95 -11.47 10.36
N MET A 566 20.84 -12.45 10.17
CA MET A 566 21.03 -13.47 11.21
C MET A 566 21.95 -12.89 12.31
N THR A 567 21.37 -12.10 13.20
CA THR A 567 21.97 -11.72 14.50
C THR A 567 20.98 -11.96 15.61
#